data_AF-A0AAD5IWV5-F1
#
_entry.id   AF-A0AAD5IWV5-F1
#
_cell.length_a   1.000
_cell.length_b   1.000
_cell.length_c   1.000
_cell.angle_alpha   90.00
_cell.angle_beta   90.00
_cell.angle_gamma   90.00
#
_symmetry.space_group_name_H-M   'P 1'
#
loop_
_entity.id
_entity.type
_entity.pdbx_description
1 polymer ?
#
loop_
_entity_poly.entity_id
_entity_poly.type
_entity_poly.pdbx_seq_one_letter_code
_entity_poly.pdbx_strand_id
1 'polypeptide(L)'
;MSHRKFEHPRHGSLGFLPRKRAARHRGKVKAFPKDDPTKPCRLTAFLGYKAGMTHIVRDVEKPGSKLHKKETCEAVTIIETPPVVVVGVVGYVKTPRGLRSLCTVWAQHLNEELEKMKKYCTIIRVLAHTQIRKMPGLKQKKAHLMEIQVNGGDVAKKVEYAYSFFEKQIPIDAVFQKDEMIDIIGVTKGKGYEGVVTRWGVTRLPRKTHRGLRKVACIGAWHPARVSFTVARAGQNGYHHRTEMNKKIYKLGKSGQESHSAMTEYDRTEKDITPMGGFPHYGVVKEDYLLIKGCCVGPKKRVVTLRQSLLNQTSRLALEEIKLKFIDTSSKFGHGRFQTTQEKSKFYGRLKA
;
A
#
# COMPACT_ATOMS: atom_id res chain seq x y z
N MET A 1 -39.75 30.05 7.66
CA MET A 1 -39.07 28.83 7.21
C MET A 1 -38.28 28.21 8.36
N SER A 2 -38.46 26.92 8.65
CA SER A 2 -37.68 26.24 9.68
C SER A 2 -36.24 26.02 9.17
N HIS A 3 -35.26 26.45 9.96
CA HIS A 3 -33.85 26.14 9.73
C HIS A 3 -33.36 25.16 10.79
N ARG A 4 -32.14 24.65 10.60
CA ARG A 4 -31.51 23.74 11.54
C ARG A 4 -31.16 24.48 12.84
N LYS A 5 -31.67 24.03 14.00
CA LYS A 5 -31.47 24.72 15.30
C LYS A 5 -30.00 24.90 15.71
N PHE A 6 -29.17 23.88 15.48
CA PHE A 6 -27.71 23.92 15.72
C PHE A 6 -26.98 23.18 14.60
N GLU A 7 -25.82 23.68 14.20
CA GLU A 7 -25.05 23.13 13.09
C GLU A 7 -23.98 22.13 13.54
N HIS A 8 -23.64 21.21 12.63
CA HIS A 8 -22.48 20.36 12.75
C HIS A 8 -21.96 19.98 11.36
N PRO A 9 -20.66 19.66 11.19
CA PRO A 9 -20.14 19.14 9.94
C PRO A 9 -20.85 17.86 9.51
N ARG A 10 -21.02 17.64 8.20
CA ARG A 10 -21.62 16.40 7.68
C ARG A 10 -20.86 15.16 8.18
N HIS A 11 -21.61 14.12 8.54
CA HIS A 11 -21.04 12.80 8.80
C HIS A 11 -20.62 12.11 7.50
N GLY A 12 -19.31 11.88 7.36
CA GLY A 12 -18.72 11.16 6.24
C GLY A 12 -18.55 12.00 4.97
N SER A 13 -17.40 11.83 4.32
CA SER A 13 -17.10 12.51 3.06
C SER A 13 -17.88 11.90 1.88
N LEU A 14 -18.41 12.78 1.02
CA LEU A 14 -19.11 12.45 -0.21
C LEU A 14 -18.15 12.02 -1.34
N GLY A 15 -16.88 12.45 -1.29
CA GLY A 15 -15.86 12.05 -2.29
C GLY A 15 -15.50 10.57 -2.26
N PHE A 16 -15.93 9.85 -1.21
CA PHE A 16 -15.78 8.40 -1.09
C PHE A 16 -17.06 7.62 -1.42
N LEU A 17 -18.06 8.27 -2.01
CA LEU A 17 -19.21 7.62 -2.64
C LEU A 17 -18.86 7.11 -4.05
N PRO A 18 -19.51 6.03 -4.53
CA PRO A 18 -20.34 5.12 -3.76
C PRO A 18 -19.50 4.19 -2.85
N ARG A 19 -20.00 3.95 -1.62
CA ARG A 19 -19.40 2.98 -0.67
C ARG A 19 -19.86 1.56 -1.02
N LYS A 20 -19.30 1.00 -2.09
CA LYS A 20 -19.59 -0.34 -2.63
C LYS A 20 -18.33 -1.21 -2.71
N ARG A 21 -18.52 -2.51 -2.91
CA ARG A 21 -17.42 -3.48 -3.10
C ARG A 21 -16.52 -3.06 -4.27
N ALA A 22 -15.21 -3.21 -4.10
CA ALA A 22 -14.23 -2.99 -5.15
C ALA A 22 -14.43 -4.03 -6.27
N ALA A 23 -14.29 -3.59 -7.53
CA ALA A 23 -14.47 -4.46 -8.69
C ALA A 23 -13.33 -5.49 -8.86
N ARG A 24 -12.16 -5.22 -8.28
CA ARG A 24 -10.98 -6.10 -8.33
C ARG A 24 -10.43 -6.28 -6.93
N HIS A 25 -9.83 -7.44 -6.67
CA HIS A 25 -9.19 -7.73 -5.39
C HIS A 25 -7.96 -6.84 -5.13
N ARG A 26 -7.22 -6.50 -6.20
CA ARG A 26 -6.03 -5.65 -6.13
C ARG A 26 -6.37 -4.16 -6.29
N GLY A 27 -5.50 -3.32 -5.74
CA GLY A 27 -5.50 -1.89 -6.07
C GLY A 27 -5.21 -1.68 -7.56
N LYS A 28 -6.13 -1.06 -8.31
CA LYS A 28 -5.83 -0.57 -9.66
C LYS A 28 -5.30 0.85 -9.55
N VAL A 29 -4.14 1.13 -10.13
CA VAL A 29 -3.62 2.48 -10.31
C VAL A 29 -4.52 3.19 -11.33
N LYS A 30 -5.12 4.33 -10.95
CA LYS A 30 -5.96 5.13 -11.85
C LYS A 30 -5.16 6.18 -12.62
N ALA A 31 -4.08 6.66 -12.04
CA ALA A 31 -3.15 7.62 -12.62
C ALA A 31 -1.73 7.28 -12.17
N PHE A 32 -0.77 7.35 -13.07
CA PHE A 32 0.64 7.25 -12.76
C PHE A 32 1.23 8.66 -12.59
N PRO A 33 2.42 8.81 -11.95
CA PRO A 33 3.10 10.10 -11.88
C PRO A 33 3.27 10.72 -13.26
N LYS A 34 3.26 12.05 -13.32
CA LYS A 34 3.53 12.78 -14.56
C LYS A 34 4.91 12.38 -15.07
N ASP A 35 4.98 12.12 -16.36
CA ASP A 35 6.21 11.73 -17.02
C ASP A 35 7.13 12.93 -17.24
N ASP A 36 8.43 12.70 -17.13
CA ASP A 36 9.49 13.71 -17.21
C ASP A 36 10.62 13.15 -18.10
N PRO A 37 10.68 13.55 -19.38
CA PRO A 37 11.64 12.99 -20.34
C PRO A 37 13.11 13.22 -19.98
N THR A 38 13.41 14.18 -19.10
CA THR A 38 14.79 14.50 -18.69
C THR A 38 15.39 13.46 -17.75
N LYS A 39 14.52 12.68 -17.07
CA LYS A 39 14.93 11.66 -16.10
C LYS A 39 15.22 10.33 -16.79
N PRO A 40 16.08 9.48 -16.19
CA PRO A 40 16.29 8.12 -16.69
C PRO A 40 14.98 7.32 -16.66
N CYS A 41 14.89 6.36 -17.59
CA CYS A 41 13.76 5.43 -17.63
C CYS A 41 13.65 4.67 -16.30
N ARG A 42 12.43 4.64 -15.75
CA ARG A 42 12.14 3.96 -14.48
C ARG A 42 10.72 3.44 -14.44
N LEU A 43 10.53 2.40 -13.63
CA LEU A 43 9.20 1.91 -13.28
C LEU A 43 8.57 2.77 -12.18
N THR A 44 7.25 2.86 -12.20
CA THR A 44 6.48 3.80 -11.35
C THR A 44 5.70 3.13 -10.23
N ALA A 45 5.59 1.80 -10.25
CA ALA A 45 4.81 1.04 -9.27
C ALA A 45 5.37 -0.37 -9.08
N PHE A 46 5.02 -0.99 -7.94
CA PHE A 46 5.37 -2.36 -7.60
C PHE A 46 4.22 -3.04 -6.85
N LEU A 47 4.17 -4.37 -6.84
CA LEU A 47 3.19 -5.14 -6.07
C LEU A 47 3.84 -5.78 -4.86
N GLY A 48 3.19 -5.62 -3.71
CA GLY A 48 3.56 -6.34 -2.49
C GLY A 48 2.35 -6.95 -1.82
N TYR A 49 2.58 -7.72 -0.77
CA TYR A 49 1.54 -8.32 0.06
C TYR A 49 1.71 -7.85 1.48
N LYS A 50 0.61 -7.40 2.08
CA LYS A 50 0.65 -6.94 3.48
C LYS A 50 0.92 -8.12 4.40
N ALA A 51 2.09 -8.13 5.03
CA ALA A 51 2.50 -9.18 5.97
C ALA A 51 1.91 -8.93 7.36
N GLY A 52 2.13 -7.74 7.89
CA GLY A 52 1.71 -7.38 9.24
C GLY A 52 2.14 -5.97 9.62
N MET A 53 2.08 -5.69 10.91
CA MET A 53 2.51 -4.42 11.48
C MET A 53 3.36 -4.70 12.71
N THR A 54 4.32 -3.82 12.95
CA THR A 54 5.08 -3.75 14.20
C THR A 54 5.27 -2.28 14.57
N HIS A 55 6.13 -1.99 15.53
CA HIS A 55 6.56 -0.64 15.83
C HIS A 55 8.08 -0.55 15.76
N ILE A 56 8.56 0.67 15.57
CA ILE A 56 9.98 1.01 15.61
C ILE A 56 10.22 2.09 16.65
N VAL A 57 11.47 2.23 17.06
CA VAL A 57 11.99 3.46 17.67
C VAL A 57 12.97 4.10 16.69
N ARG A 58 12.87 5.41 16.52
CA ARG A 58 13.80 6.21 15.71
C ARG A 58 14.07 7.54 16.38
N ASP A 59 15.18 8.15 16.01
CA ASP A 59 15.45 9.54 16.34
C ASP A 59 14.67 10.48 15.42
N VAL A 60 14.26 11.61 15.97
CA VAL A 60 13.52 12.65 15.25
C VAL A 60 14.38 13.90 15.07
N GLU A 61 14.77 14.18 13.83
CA GLU A 61 15.52 15.38 13.48
C GLU A 61 14.60 16.46 12.88
N LYS A 62 13.83 17.14 13.74
CA LYS A 62 12.92 18.23 13.34
C LYS A 62 13.15 19.53 14.10
N PRO A 63 14.08 20.41 13.66
CA PRO A 63 14.26 21.71 14.30
C PRO A 63 12.94 22.48 14.38
N GLY A 64 12.58 22.94 15.59
CA GLY A 64 11.30 23.59 15.92
C GLY A 64 10.24 22.67 16.55
N SER A 65 10.45 21.35 16.56
CA SER A 65 9.57 20.40 17.26
C SER A 65 10.01 20.17 18.70
N LYS A 66 9.06 19.97 19.63
CA LYS A 66 9.34 19.47 21.01
C LYS A 66 10.00 18.08 21.02
N LEU A 67 9.88 17.34 19.92
CA LEU A 67 10.46 16.01 19.70
C LEU A 67 11.85 16.06 19.03
N HIS A 68 12.39 17.24 18.71
CA HIS A 68 13.70 17.35 18.08
C HIS A 68 14.78 16.69 18.94
N LYS A 69 15.62 15.85 18.30
CA LYS A 69 16.69 15.05 18.94
C LYS A 69 16.19 14.15 20.07
N LYS A 70 14.93 13.72 20.00
CA LYS A 70 14.35 12.73 20.90
C LYS A 70 13.91 11.50 20.12
N GLU A 71 13.85 10.40 20.83
CA GLU A 71 13.31 9.15 20.32
C GLU A 71 11.79 9.22 20.23
N THR A 72 11.25 8.58 19.20
CA THR A 72 9.82 8.39 19.05
C THR A 72 9.50 6.97 18.64
N CYS A 73 8.42 6.43 19.20
CA CYS A 73 7.86 5.15 18.80
C CYS A 73 6.83 5.38 17.68
N GLU A 74 7.03 4.74 16.53
CA GLU A 74 6.12 4.84 15.39
C GLU A 74 5.64 3.46 14.95
N ALA A 75 4.34 3.36 14.67
CA ALA A 75 3.78 2.18 14.04
C ALA A 75 4.26 2.07 12.60
N VAL A 76 4.54 0.85 12.16
CA VAL A 76 4.99 0.53 10.80
C VAL A 76 4.24 -0.67 10.25
N THR A 77 4.04 -0.68 8.94
CA THR A 77 3.53 -1.87 8.24
C THR A 77 4.68 -2.51 7.47
N ILE A 78 4.75 -3.84 7.52
CA ILE A 78 5.66 -4.64 6.71
C ILE A 78 4.90 -5.18 5.51
N ILE A 79 5.43 -4.95 4.32
CA ILE A 79 4.91 -5.43 3.05
C ILE A 79 5.98 -6.30 2.43
N GLU A 80 5.69 -7.59 2.26
CA GLU A 80 6.58 -8.51 1.56
C GLU A 80 6.42 -8.28 0.04
N THR A 81 7.53 -8.08 -0.63
CA THR A 81 7.65 -7.64 -2.02
C THR A 81 8.52 -8.62 -2.79
N PRO A 82 8.02 -9.84 -3.12
CA PRO A 82 8.77 -10.74 -3.98
C PRO A 82 9.06 -10.04 -5.32
N PRO A 83 10.18 -10.37 -6.00
CA PRO A 83 10.46 -9.80 -7.31
C PRO A 83 9.33 -10.07 -8.29
N VAL A 84 9.08 -9.09 -9.16
CA VAL A 84 8.08 -9.18 -10.24
C VAL A 84 8.78 -9.54 -11.55
N VAL A 85 8.11 -10.33 -12.40
CA VAL A 85 8.62 -10.68 -13.74
C VAL A 85 7.84 -9.90 -14.79
N VAL A 86 8.55 -9.28 -15.73
CA VAL A 86 7.95 -8.66 -16.90
C VAL A 86 7.72 -9.72 -17.97
N VAL A 87 6.48 -9.81 -18.43
CA VAL A 87 6.05 -10.78 -19.44
C VAL A 87 5.58 -10.11 -20.73
N GLY A 88 5.35 -8.80 -20.69
CA GLY A 88 4.77 -8.06 -21.81
C GLY A 88 5.10 -6.58 -21.78
N VAL A 89 4.97 -5.92 -22.93
CA VAL A 89 4.95 -4.46 -23.07
C VAL A 89 3.68 -4.05 -23.80
N VAL A 90 3.03 -3.00 -23.31
CA VAL A 90 1.81 -2.44 -23.89
C VAL A 90 2.07 -1.00 -24.29
N GLY A 91 1.91 -0.73 -25.58
CA GLY A 91 1.99 0.61 -26.14
C GLY A 91 0.61 1.28 -26.14
N TYR A 92 0.55 2.53 -25.67
CA TYR A 92 -0.67 3.33 -25.66
C TYR A 92 -0.52 4.57 -26.54
N VAL A 93 -1.52 4.79 -27.39
CA VAL A 93 -1.68 6.00 -28.19
C VAL A 93 -2.72 6.93 -27.56
N LYS A 94 -2.44 8.23 -27.59
CA LYS A 94 -3.40 9.25 -27.15
C LYS A 94 -4.36 9.56 -28.28
N THR A 95 -5.64 9.28 -28.07
CA THR A 95 -6.72 9.65 -28.99
C THR A 95 -7.57 10.77 -28.37
N PRO A 96 -8.41 11.48 -29.15
CA PRO A 96 -9.33 12.48 -28.61
C PRO A 96 -10.29 11.93 -27.53
N ARG A 97 -10.58 10.62 -27.56
CA ARG A 97 -11.45 9.94 -26.58
C ARG A 97 -10.67 9.39 -25.36
N GLY A 98 -9.34 9.54 -25.33
CA GLY A 98 -8.46 9.02 -24.29
C GLY A 98 -7.40 8.06 -24.80
N LEU A 99 -6.69 7.41 -23.86
CA LEU A 99 -5.63 6.45 -24.19
C LEU A 99 -6.24 5.14 -24.70
N ARG A 100 -5.77 4.67 -25.86
CA ARG A 100 -6.10 3.34 -26.41
C ARG A 100 -4.82 2.51 -26.52
N SER A 101 -4.91 1.23 -26.19
CA SER A 101 -3.82 0.28 -26.42
C SER A 101 -3.68 0.05 -27.91
N LEU A 102 -2.48 0.24 -28.45
CA LEU A 102 -2.16 -0.02 -29.86
C LEU A 102 -1.84 -1.50 -30.08
N CYS A 103 -0.86 -2.01 -29.34
CA CYS A 103 -0.42 -3.39 -29.39
C CYS A 103 0.09 -3.84 -28.01
N THR A 104 0.12 -5.16 -27.81
CA THR A 104 0.71 -5.80 -26.63
C THR A 104 1.71 -6.83 -27.13
N VAL A 105 2.98 -6.58 -26.85
CA VAL A 105 4.08 -7.47 -27.20
C VAL A 105 4.31 -8.41 -26.02
N TRP A 106 4.31 -9.71 -26.29
CA TRP A 106 4.70 -10.74 -25.34
C TRP A 106 6.13 -11.19 -25.64
N ALA A 107 6.80 -11.82 -24.67
CA ALA A 107 8.23 -12.13 -24.71
C ALA A 107 8.71 -12.96 -25.93
N GLN A 108 7.82 -13.52 -26.76
CA GLN A 108 8.15 -14.45 -27.85
C GLN A 108 8.06 -13.86 -29.28
N HIS A 109 7.56 -12.63 -29.50
CA HIS A 109 7.36 -12.05 -30.85
C HIS A 109 7.66 -10.54 -30.86
N LEU A 110 8.74 -10.06 -31.50
CA LEU A 110 9.39 -8.84 -30.98
C LEU A 110 9.62 -7.66 -31.94
N ASN A 111 10.29 -7.80 -33.09
CA ASN A 111 10.89 -6.60 -33.68
C ASN A 111 9.90 -5.61 -34.32
N GLU A 112 8.97 -6.06 -35.18
CA GLU A 112 8.09 -5.14 -35.90
C GLU A 112 7.10 -4.39 -34.99
N GLU A 113 6.59 -5.06 -33.97
CA GLU A 113 5.62 -4.47 -33.05
C GLU A 113 6.26 -3.44 -32.12
N LEU A 114 7.52 -3.66 -31.71
CA LEU A 114 8.29 -2.68 -30.93
C LEU A 114 8.56 -1.42 -31.76
N GLU A 115 8.91 -1.55 -33.04
CA GLU A 115 9.09 -0.40 -33.93
C GLU A 115 7.79 0.39 -34.13
N LYS A 116 6.64 -0.30 -34.24
CA LYS A 116 5.31 0.36 -34.23
C LYS A 116 5.07 1.13 -32.93
N MET A 117 5.50 0.60 -31.78
CA MET A 117 5.39 1.32 -30.50
C MET A 117 6.23 2.59 -30.49
N LYS A 118 7.50 2.52 -30.94
CA LYS A 118 8.39 3.68 -31.01
C LYS A 118 7.81 4.81 -31.85
N LYS A 119 7.14 4.45 -32.97
CA LYS A 119 6.57 5.43 -33.92
C LYS A 119 5.25 6.06 -33.45
N TYR A 120 4.33 5.27 -32.92
CA TYR A 120 2.94 5.73 -32.71
C TYR A 120 2.53 5.88 -31.24
N CYS A 121 3.22 5.22 -30.31
CA CYS A 121 2.83 5.25 -28.92
C CYS A 121 3.37 6.49 -28.21
N THR A 122 2.56 6.98 -27.27
CA THR A 122 2.92 8.12 -26.40
C THR A 122 3.27 7.66 -25.00
N ILE A 123 2.70 6.55 -24.55
CA ILE A 123 2.90 5.98 -23.22
C ILE A 123 3.25 4.50 -23.39
N ILE A 124 4.30 4.07 -22.71
CA ILE A 124 4.74 2.68 -22.65
C ILE A 124 4.47 2.14 -21.25
N ARG A 125 3.92 0.93 -21.19
CA ARG A 125 3.71 0.20 -19.93
C ARG A 125 4.26 -1.21 -20.04
N VAL A 126 4.82 -1.73 -18.95
CA VAL A 126 5.17 -3.15 -18.84
C VAL A 126 4.03 -3.92 -18.20
N LEU A 127 3.78 -5.13 -18.68
CA LEU A 127 2.95 -6.14 -18.03
C LEU A 127 3.85 -6.97 -17.13
N ALA A 128 3.66 -6.83 -15.82
CA ALA A 128 4.40 -7.57 -14.83
C ALA A 128 3.47 -8.43 -13.98
N HIS A 129 3.94 -9.61 -13.57
CA HIS A 129 3.23 -10.43 -12.60
C HIS A 129 4.08 -10.72 -11.35
N THR A 130 3.40 -10.88 -10.22
CA THR A 130 4.05 -11.29 -8.97
C THR A 130 4.48 -12.76 -9.02
N GLN A 131 5.63 -13.09 -8.46
CA GLN A 131 6.06 -14.47 -8.22
C GLN A 131 5.53 -15.02 -6.89
N ILE A 132 4.21 -15.15 -6.75
CA ILE A 132 3.57 -15.53 -5.47
C ILE A 132 4.02 -16.90 -4.93
N ARG A 133 4.53 -17.80 -5.79
CA ARG A 133 5.04 -19.12 -5.39
C ARG A 133 6.28 -19.03 -4.49
N LYS A 134 7.06 -17.95 -4.59
CA LYS A 134 8.20 -17.67 -3.69
C LYS A 134 7.78 -17.40 -2.24
N MET A 135 6.50 -17.10 -2.02
CA MET A 135 5.96 -16.83 -0.69
C MET A 135 5.16 -18.02 -0.15
N PRO A 136 5.79 -19.00 0.52
CA PRO A 136 5.10 -20.21 0.98
C PRO A 136 4.00 -19.92 2.02
N GLY A 137 4.09 -18.81 2.77
CA GLY A 137 3.06 -18.39 3.74
C GLY A 137 1.71 -18.02 3.11
N LEU A 138 1.67 -17.79 1.79
CA LEU A 138 0.43 -17.57 1.05
C LEU A 138 -0.10 -18.90 0.46
N LYS A 139 -1.35 -19.21 0.83
CA LYS A 139 -2.11 -20.32 0.22
C LYS A 139 -2.40 -20.07 -1.25
N GLN A 140 -2.59 -18.81 -1.65
CA GLN A 140 -2.84 -18.43 -3.03
C GLN A 140 -1.60 -18.73 -3.89
N LYS A 141 -1.79 -19.45 -5.00
CA LYS A 141 -0.72 -19.76 -5.98
C LYS A 141 -0.87 -19.01 -7.30
N LYS A 142 -2.04 -18.40 -7.54
CA LYS A 142 -2.32 -17.60 -8.73
C LYS A 142 -1.62 -16.24 -8.64
N ALA A 143 -0.78 -15.93 -9.64
CA ALA A 143 -0.11 -14.66 -9.76
C ALA A 143 -1.08 -13.49 -10.04
N HIS A 144 -0.66 -12.28 -9.66
CA HIS A 144 -1.37 -11.06 -10.01
C HIS A 144 -0.65 -10.34 -11.16
N LEU A 145 -1.35 -10.16 -12.28
CA LEU A 145 -0.87 -9.38 -13.43
C LEU A 145 -1.24 -7.90 -13.26
N MET A 146 -0.28 -7.01 -13.52
CA MET A 146 -0.51 -5.57 -13.60
C MET A 146 0.27 -4.89 -14.71
N GLU A 147 -0.28 -3.78 -15.19
CA GLU A 147 0.46 -2.82 -15.98
C GLU A 147 1.19 -1.85 -15.05
N ILE A 148 2.44 -1.55 -15.38
CA ILE A 148 3.28 -0.56 -14.73
C ILE A 148 3.74 0.43 -15.79
N GLN A 149 3.54 1.72 -15.57
CA GLN A 149 3.98 2.73 -16.52
C GLN A 149 5.49 2.95 -16.42
N VAL A 150 6.16 3.03 -17.57
CA VAL A 150 7.56 3.44 -17.69
C VAL A 150 7.59 4.95 -17.91
N ASN A 151 8.28 5.67 -17.03
CA ASN A 151 8.50 7.11 -17.13
C ASN A 151 9.99 7.41 -17.31
N GLY A 152 10.34 8.56 -17.88
CA GLY A 152 11.70 8.98 -18.16
C GLY A 152 12.13 8.70 -19.60
N GLY A 153 12.99 9.54 -20.16
CA GLY A 153 13.47 9.43 -21.54
C GLY A 153 12.41 9.65 -22.62
N ASP A 154 12.87 9.54 -23.86
CA ASP A 154 12.00 9.49 -25.05
C ASP A 154 11.28 8.13 -25.15
N VAL A 155 10.35 8.02 -26.11
CA VAL A 155 9.55 6.79 -26.29
C VAL A 155 10.44 5.62 -26.71
N ALA A 156 11.46 5.84 -27.53
CA ALA A 156 12.35 4.77 -28.00
C ALA A 156 13.13 4.14 -26.83
N LYS A 157 13.74 4.97 -25.99
CA LYS A 157 14.42 4.56 -24.76
C LYS A 157 13.48 3.85 -23.80
N LYS A 158 12.22 4.27 -23.70
CA LYS A 158 11.23 3.54 -22.88
C LYS A 158 10.93 2.15 -23.42
N VAL A 159 10.79 2.01 -24.74
CA VAL A 159 10.56 0.70 -25.38
C VAL A 159 11.77 -0.21 -25.16
N GLU A 160 12.99 0.30 -25.36
CA GLU A 160 14.24 -0.45 -25.14
C GLU A 160 14.44 -0.82 -23.66
N TYR A 161 14.20 0.13 -22.76
CA TYR A 161 14.21 -0.12 -21.31
C TYR A 161 13.21 -1.21 -20.95
N ALA A 162 11.96 -1.10 -21.41
CA ALA A 162 10.92 -2.10 -21.17
C ALA A 162 11.30 -3.47 -21.75
N TYR A 163 11.88 -3.49 -22.95
CA TYR A 163 12.35 -4.71 -23.62
C TYR A 163 13.48 -5.39 -22.83
N SER A 164 14.40 -4.61 -22.27
CA SER A 164 15.54 -5.14 -21.51
C SER A 164 15.13 -5.96 -20.27
N PHE A 165 13.91 -5.77 -19.75
CA PHE A 165 13.37 -6.49 -18.59
C PHE A 165 12.55 -7.73 -18.95
N PHE A 166 12.31 -8.03 -20.22
CA PHE A 166 11.56 -9.24 -20.59
C PHE A 166 12.15 -10.49 -19.96
N GLU A 167 11.28 -11.28 -19.31
CA GLU A 167 11.61 -12.51 -18.60
C GLU A 167 12.60 -12.35 -17.43
N LYS A 168 13.00 -11.12 -17.11
CA LYS A 168 13.87 -10.81 -15.98
C LYS A 168 13.06 -10.44 -14.75
N GLN A 169 13.67 -10.70 -13.60
CA GLN A 169 13.14 -10.34 -12.30
C GLN A 169 13.52 -8.91 -11.96
N ILE A 170 12.54 -8.11 -11.55
CA ILE A 170 12.75 -6.77 -11.04
C ILE A 170 12.60 -6.82 -9.51
N PRO A 171 13.67 -6.55 -8.76
CA PRO A 171 13.60 -6.40 -7.31
C PRO A 171 13.01 -5.02 -6.92
N ILE A 172 12.62 -4.89 -5.64
CA ILE A 172 11.94 -3.68 -5.15
C ILE A 172 12.88 -2.45 -5.09
N ASP A 173 14.16 -2.67 -4.83
CA ASP A 173 15.23 -1.66 -4.73
C ASP A 173 15.52 -0.98 -6.07
N ALA A 174 15.19 -1.61 -7.20
CA ALA A 174 15.26 -1.01 -8.53
C ALA A 174 14.14 0.02 -8.81
N VAL A 175 13.07 0.03 -8.00
CA VAL A 175 11.88 0.87 -8.23
C VAL A 175 11.72 1.97 -7.18
N PHE A 176 12.01 1.65 -5.92
CA PHE A 176 11.86 2.56 -4.78
C PHE A 176 13.14 2.67 -3.98
N GLN A 177 13.33 3.82 -3.35
CA GLN A 177 14.48 4.10 -2.51
C GLN A 177 14.09 4.25 -1.04
N LYS A 178 15.08 4.10 -0.14
CA LYS A 178 14.92 4.43 1.28
C LYS A 178 14.57 5.91 1.36
N ASP A 179 13.73 6.27 2.33
CA ASP A 179 13.30 7.65 2.58
C ASP A 179 12.46 8.26 1.45
N GLU A 180 12.02 7.48 0.47
CA GLU A 180 11.05 7.95 -0.52
C GLU A 180 9.62 8.00 0.07
N MET A 181 8.82 8.95 -0.39
CA MET A 181 7.38 8.99 -0.12
C MET A 181 6.61 8.33 -1.26
N ILE A 182 5.82 7.32 -0.90
CA ILE A 182 5.02 6.55 -1.85
C ILE A 182 3.54 6.63 -1.54
N ASP A 183 2.74 6.30 -2.54
CA ASP A 183 1.30 6.11 -2.39
C ASP A 183 0.98 4.62 -2.40
N ILE A 184 0.13 4.18 -1.48
CA ILE A 184 -0.32 2.81 -1.40
C ILE A 184 -1.75 2.72 -1.89
N ILE A 185 -1.96 1.86 -2.87
CA ILE A 185 -3.25 1.63 -3.49
C ILE A 185 -3.67 0.20 -3.20
N GLY A 186 -4.83 0.03 -2.61
CA GLY A 186 -5.32 -1.29 -2.25
C GLY A 186 -6.80 -1.31 -1.96
N VAL A 187 -7.25 -2.47 -1.49
CA VAL A 187 -8.64 -2.67 -1.11
C VAL A 187 -8.70 -2.82 0.40
N THR A 188 -9.54 -2.05 1.08
CA THR A 188 -9.74 -2.09 2.54
C THR A 188 -10.27 -3.44 3.04
N LYS A 189 -10.02 -3.82 4.29
CA LYS A 189 -10.60 -5.04 4.90
C LYS A 189 -12.12 -5.03 4.76
N GLY A 190 -12.70 -6.15 4.32
CA GLY A 190 -14.16 -6.28 4.23
C GLY A 190 -14.78 -6.36 5.61
N LYS A 191 -15.86 -5.62 5.84
CA LYS A 191 -16.64 -5.64 7.09
C LYS A 191 -18.09 -6.14 6.88
N GLY A 192 -18.44 -6.48 5.64
CA GLY A 192 -19.79 -6.94 5.30
C GLY A 192 -20.80 -5.79 5.24
N TYR A 193 -22.05 -6.10 5.58
CA TYR A 193 -23.14 -5.12 5.68
C TYR A 193 -23.10 -4.48 7.08
N GLU A 194 -23.01 -3.16 7.13
CA GLU A 194 -22.86 -2.40 8.37
C GLU A 194 -23.99 -1.37 8.52
N GLY A 195 -24.36 -1.12 9.78
CA GLY A 195 -25.34 -0.10 10.14
C GLY A 195 -24.84 1.32 9.85
N VAL A 196 -25.75 2.29 9.93
CA VAL A 196 -25.41 3.69 9.60
C VAL A 196 -24.36 4.30 10.52
N VAL A 197 -24.36 3.91 11.81
CA VAL A 197 -23.41 4.40 12.82
C VAL A 197 -21.97 4.03 12.46
N THR A 198 -21.68 2.74 12.21
CA THR A 198 -20.33 2.26 11.86
C THR A 198 -19.94 2.61 10.42
N ARG A 199 -20.91 2.68 9.51
CA ARG A 199 -20.66 3.00 8.10
C ARG A 199 -20.38 4.48 7.87
N TRP A 200 -21.03 5.39 8.60
CA TRP A 200 -20.95 6.84 8.36
C TRP A 200 -20.45 7.67 9.56
N GLY A 201 -20.38 7.08 10.76
CA GLY A 201 -19.99 7.80 11.97
C GLY A 201 -21.08 8.71 12.51
N VAL A 202 -22.36 8.42 12.24
CA VAL A 202 -23.48 9.19 12.80
C VAL A 202 -23.67 8.86 14.28
N THR A 203 -24.12 9.84 15.05
CA THR A 203 -24.43 9.68 16.46
C THR A 203 -25.62 8.74 16.66
N ARG A 204 -25.61 7.97 17.75
CA ARG A 204 -26.74 7.12 18.17
C ARG A 204 -27.87 7.99 18.72
N LEU A 205 -29.12 7.56 18.56
CA LEU A 205 -30.27 8.21 19.18
C LEU A 205 -30.33 7.93 20.70
N PRO A 206 -31.03 8.77 21.49
CA PRO A 206 -31.19 8.57 22.93
C PRO A 206 -31.79 7.22 23.30
N ARG A 207 -31.36 6.65 24.43
CA ARG A 207 -31.67 5.27 24.85
C ARG A 207 -33.16 4.91 24.88
N LYS A 208 -34.05 5.86 25.16
CA LYS A 208 -35.52 5.66 25.22
C LYS A 208 -36.20 5.75 23.84
N THR A 209 -35.47 5.87 22.74
CA THR A 209 -36.07 5.97 21.40
C THR A 209 -36.73 4.66 21.00
N HIS A 210 -38.02 4.73 20.67
CA HIS A 210 -38.78 3.59 20.19
C HIS A 210 -38.31 3.12 18.80
N ARG A 211 -38.35 1.81 18.55
CA ARG A 211 -37.91 1.15 17.30
C ARG A 211 -36.42 1.39 16.95
N GLY A 212 -35.55 1.42 17.96
CA GLY A 212 -34.11 1.29 17.79
C GLY A 212 -33.30 2.60 17.80
N LEU A 213 -32.02 2.45 18.19
CA LEU A 213 -31.11 3.56 18.52
C LEU A 213 -30.07 3.86 17.43
N ARG A 214 -29.74 2.88 16.59
CA ARG A 214 -28.64 2.96 15.60
C ARG A 214 -29.17 3.34 14.21
N LYS A 215 -29.93 4.42 14.14
CA LYS A 215 -30.58 4.93 12.92
C LYS A 215 -30.41 6.44 12.80
N VAL A 216 -30.58 6.96 11.59
CA VAL A 216 -30.77 8.39 11.34
C VAL A 216 -32.26 8.67 11.46
N ALA A 217 -32.64 9.70 12.21
CA ALA A 217 -34.05 10.00 12.48
C ALA A 217 -34.78 10.56 11.26
N CYS A 218 -34.30 11.66 10.69
CA CYS A 218 -34.87 12.30 9.51
C CYS A 218 -34.01 12.02 8.26
N ILE A 219 -34.63 11.51 7.19
CA ILE A 219 -33.95 11.13 5.93
C ILE A 219 -34.18 12.12 4.78
N GLY A 220 -34.86 13.23 5.03
CA GLY A 220 -35.18 14.26 4.04
C GLY A 220 -36.35 15.14 4.51
N ALA A 221 -36.49 16.31 3.90
CA ALA A 221 -37.70 17.11 4.03
C ALA A 221 -38.84 16.50 3.20
N TRP A 222 -40.07 17.02 3.33
CA TRP A 222 -41.21 16.59 2.52
C TRP A 222 -40.95 16.86 1.03
N HIS A 223 -40.50 18.08 0.71
CA HIS A 223 -40.10 18.48 -0.63
C HIS A 223 -38.57 18.68 -0.64
N PRO A 224 -37.82 18.06 -1.56
CA PRO A 224 -38.25 17.18 -2.65
C PRO A 224 -38.67 15.78 -2.17
N ALA A 225 -39.65 15.16 -2.85
CA ALA A 225 -40.20 13.84 -2.54
C ALA A 225 -39.27 12.67 -2.93
N ARG A 226 -38.00 12.75 -2.51
CA ARG A 226 -36.98 11.72 -2.75
C ARG A 226 -35.90 11.76 -1.67
N VAL A 227 -35.34 10.59 -1.35
CA VAL A 227 -34.20 10.50 -0.44
C VAL A 227 -32.92 10.91 -1.18
N SER A 228 -32.21 11.90 -0.64
CA SER A 228 -30.94 12.34 -1.23
C SER A 228 -29.84 11.28 -1.07
N PHE A 229 -28.97 11.15 -2.07
CA PHE A 229 -27.78 10.30 -2.03
C PHE A 229 -26.79 10.71 -0.91
N THR A 230 -26.89 11.94 -0.42
CA THR A 230 -26.05 12.48 0.65
C THR A 230 -26.45 11.98 2.04
N VAL A 231 -27.65 11.41 2.18
CA VAL A 231 -28.17 10.93 3.47
C VAL A 231 -27.47 9.64 3.84
N ALA A 232 -26.96 9.59 5.07
CA ALA A 232 -26.30 8.41 5.60
C ALA A 232 -27.29 7.24 5.74
N ARG A 233 -26.97 6.12 5.08
CA ARG A 233 -27.78 4.88 5.08
C ARG A 233 -26.90 3.66 5.36
N ALA A 234 -27.48 2.61 5.93
CA ALA A 234 -26.80 1.32 6.10
C ALA A 234 -26.42 0.68 4.75
N GLY A 235 -25.49 -0.27 4.75
CA GLY A 235 -25.03 -0.97 3.55
C GLY A 235 -23.62 -1.52 3.66
N GLN A 236 -23.04 -1.92 2.53
CA GLN A 236 -21.66 -2.42 2.47
C GLN A 236 -20.68 -1.42 3.11
N ASN A 237 -19.78 -1.95 3.96
CA ASN A 237 -18.63 -1.24 4.47
C ASN A 237 -17.37 -2.10 4.39
N GLY A 238 -16.23 -1.46 4.12
CA GLY A 238 -15.01 -2.16 3.80
C GLY A 238 -15.07 -2.87 2.44
N TYR A 239 -13.94 -3.45 2.03
CA TYR A 239 -13.73 -3.93 0.67
C TYR A 239 -13.86 -2.83 -0.40
N HIS A 240 -13.55 -1.59 -0.04
CA HIS A 240 -13.47 -0.45 -0.95
C HIS A 240 -12.05 -0.27 -1.50
N HIS A 241 -11.92 0.17 -2.75
CA HIS A 241 -10.65 0.64 -3.33
C HIS A 241 -10.25 1.99 -2.72
N ARG A 242 -9.00 2.12 -2.29
CA ARG A 242 -8.46 3.32 -1.65
C ARG A 242 -7.02 3.55 -2.08
N THR A 243 -6.67 4.84 -2.17
CA THR A 243 -5.30 5.33 -2.28
C THR A 243 -4.99 6.05 -0.97
N GLU A 244 -4.03 5.55 -0.22
CA GLU A 244 -3.42 6.26 0.90
C GLU A 244 -2.12 6.89 0.41
N MET A 245 -2.04 8.22 0.49
CA MET A 245 -0.90 8.96 -0.04
C MET A 245 0.18 9.16 1.02
N ASN A 246 1.38 9.54 0.57
CA ASN A 246 2.44 10.11 1.42
C ASN A 246 2.89 9.16 2.55
N LYS A 247 3.15 7.89 2.21
CA LYS A 247 3.73 6.90 3.10
C LYS A 247 5.24 6.88 2.91
N LYS A 248 5.98 7.22 3.95
CA LYS A 248 7.45 7.19 3.94
C LYS A 248 7.93 5.74 4.01
N ILE A 249 8.91 5.39 3.17
CA ILE A 249 9.66 4.13 3.27
C ILE A 249 10.78 4.32 4.29
N TYR A 250 10.78 3.51 5.34
CA TYR A 250 11.80 3.56 6.40
C TYR A 250 12.95 2.60 6.16
N LYS A 251 12.67 1.44 5.59
CA LYS A 251 13.66 0.41 5.32
C LYS A 251 13.22 -0.45 4.13
N LEU A 252 14.19 -0.83 3.30
CA LEU A 252 14.07 -1.91 2.34
C LEU A 252 14.93 -3.05 2.87
N GLY A 253 14.33 -4.22 3.11
CA GLY A 253 15.08 -5.42 3.50
C GLY A 253 15.18 -6.35 2.31
N LYS A 254 16.40 -6.80 2.00
CA LYS A 254 16.68 -7.65 0.83
C LYS A 254 17.08 -9.04 1.27
N SER A 255 16.33 -10.05 0.83
CA SER A 255 16.55 -11.43 1.24
C SER A 255 17.98 -11.89 0.94
N GLY A 256 18.59 -12.59 1.90
CA GLY A 256 20.00 -13.02 1.82
C GLY A 256 21.04 -11.93 2.15
N GLN A 257 20.62 -10.70 2.47
CA GLN A 257 21.53 -9.63 2.93
C GLN A 257 21.25 -9.25 4.39
N GLU A 258 22.23 -8.62 5.06
CA GLU A 258 22.08 -8.11 6.43
C GLU A 258 20.90 -7.14 6.55
N SER A 259 20.60 -6.39 5.48
CA SER A 259 19.47 -5.46 5.41
C SER A 259 18.11 -6.14 5.63
N HIS A 260 17.98 -7.46 5.40
CA HIS A 260 16.76 -8.21 5.69
C HIS A 260 16.48 -8.31 7.18
N SER A 261 17.52 -8.44 8.00
CA SER A 261 17.38 -8.54 9.45
C SER A 261 16.73 -7.29 10.05
N ALA A 262 16.23 -7.39 11.27
CA ALA A 262 15.74 -6.27 12.07
C ALA A 262 16.83 -5.59 12.90
N MET A 263 18.11 -5.86 12.59
CA MET A 263 19.25 -5.14 13.16
C MET A 263 19.27 -3.68 12.67
N THR A 264 19.82 -2.83 13.52
CA THR A 264 20.12 -1.43 13.22
C THR A 264 21.53 -1.09 13.67
N GLU A 265 22.01 0.11 13.37
CA GLU A 265 23.34 0.55 13.83
C GLU A 265 23.42 0.61 15.36
N TYR A 266 22.32 0.98 16.03
CA TYR A 266 22.22 1.13 17.49
C TYR A 266 21.84 -0.16 18.21
N ASP A 267 21.17 -1.07 17.50
CA ASP A 267 20.69 -2.35 18.02
C ASP A 267 21.24 -3.49 17.14
N ARG A 268 22.35 -4.07 17.61
CA ARG A 268 23.08 -5.16 16.94
C ARG A 268 22.59 -6.55 17.36
N THR A 269 21.48 -6.66 18.08
CA THR A 269 20.90 -7.98 18.39
C THR A 269 20.46 -8.66 17.10
N GLU A 270 21.01 -9.84 16.82
CA GLU A 270 20.64 -10.64 15.65
C GLU A 270 19.18 -11.10 15.76
N LYS A 271 18.32 -10.47 14.96
CA LYS A 271 16.90 -10.79 14.89
C LYS A 271 16.37 -10.55 13.48
N ASP A 272 15.46 -11.42 13.05
CA ASP A 272 14.77 -11.28 11.76
C ASP A 272 13.62 -10.26 11.87
N ILE A 273 13.19 -9.68 10.75
CA ILE A 273 12.01 -8.79 10.70
C ILE A 273 10.72 -9.50 11.11
N THR A 274 10.69 -10.83 10.98
CA THR A 274 9.56 -11.66 11.38
C THR A 274 9.48 -11.73 12.92
N PRO A 275 8.33 -11.37 13.52
CA PRO A 275 8.13 -11.53 14.96
C PRO A 275 8.27 -12.98 15.42
N MET A 276 8.63 -13.19 16.69
CA MET A 276 8.62 -14.51 17.30
C MET A 276 7.27 -15.22 17.10
N GLY A 277 7.30 -16.44 16.53
CA GLY A 277 6.08 -17.20 16.19
C GLY A 277 5.42 -16.80 14.86
N GLY A 278 5.98 -15.83 14.13
CA GLY A 278 5.48 -15.36 12.84
C GLY A 278 4.39 -14.29 12.97
N PHE A 279 4.05 -13.65 11.85
CA PHE A 279 2.93 -12.73 11.80
C PHE A 279 1.59 -13.50 11.89
N PRO A 280 0.69 -13.15 12.83
CA PRO A 280 -0.59 -13.83 12.98
C PRO A 280 -1.41 -13.84 11.69
N HIS A 281 -1.85 -15.01 11.26
CA HIS A 281 -2.57 -15.25 10.00
C HIS A 281 -1.80 -14.92 8.72
N TYR A 282 -0.50 -14.65 8.78
CA TYR A 282 0.36 -14.45 7.61
C TYR A 282 1.45 -15.53 7.51
N GLY A 283 2.30 -15.63 8.54
CA GLY A 283 3.47 -16.49 8.57
C GLY A 283 4.77 -15.69 8.67
N VAL A 284 5.84 -16.26 8.12
CA VAL A 284 7.20 -15.69 8.11
C VAL A 284 7.41 -14.88 6.83
N VAL A 285 8.16 -13.78 6.92
CA VAL A 285 8.60 -12.98 5.76
C VAL A 285 9.95 -13.53 5.31
N LYS A 286 10.04 -14.02 4.08
CA LYS A 286 11.26 -14.63 3.53
C LYS A 286 11.84 -13.86 2.36
N GLU A 287 10.98 -13.22 1.59
CA GLU A 287 11.38 -12.41 0.45
C GLU A 287 11.73 -10.99 0.89
N ASP A 288 12.12 -10.16 -0.07
CA ASP A 288 12.34 -8.73 0.15
C ASP A 288 11.10 -8.09 0.78
N TYR A 289 11.30 -7.03 1.56
CA TYR A 289 10.19 -6.30 2.16
C TYR A 289 10.42 -4.80 2.21
N LEU A 290 9.30 -4.08 2.35
CA LEU A 290 9.28 -2.68 2.70
C LEU A 290 8.73 -2.48 4.10
N LEU A 291 9.44 -1.67 4.87
CA LEU A 291 8.97 -1.10 6.13
C LEU A 291 8.43 0.31 5.84
N ILE A 292 7.12 0.49 5.96
CA ILE A 292 6.47 1.76 5.64
C ILE A 292 5.86 2.40 6.89
N LYS A 293 5.83 3.73 6.90
CA LYS A 293 5.24 4.51 7.99
C LYS A 293 3.75 4.22 8.17
N GLY A 294 3.37 3.89 9.41
CA GLY A 294 2.00 3.83 9.86
C GLY A 294 1.22 2.63 9.33
N CYS A 295 -0.09 2.80 9.26
CA CYS A 295 -1.01 1.78 8.75
C CYS A 295 -1.01 1.73 7.21
N CYS A 296 -1.56 0.64 6.69
CA CYS A 296 -1.76 0.39 5.28
C CYS A 296 -3.13 -0.27 5.06
N VAL A 297 -3.78 0.03 3.94
CA VAL A 297 -5.08 -0.55 3.58
C VAL A 297 -5.04 -2.08 3.46
N GLY A 298 -6.15 -2.69 3.83
CA GLY A 298 -6.37 -4.13 3.62
C GLY A 298 -5.98 -5.01 4.80
N PRO A 299 -6.49 -6.26 4.84
CA PRO A 299 -6.05 -7.29 5.76
C PRO A 299 -4.67 -7.81 5.37
N LYS A 300 -4.05 -8.59 6.26
CA LYS A 300 -2.86 -9.37 5.93
C LYS A 300 -3.15 -10.31 4.74
N LYS A 301 -2.11 -10.71 4.00
CA LYS A 301 -2.18 -11.51 2.76
C LYS A 301 -2.79 -10.82 1.55
N ARG A 302 -3.29 -9.59 1.69
CA ARG A 302 -3.83 -8.84 0.56
C ARG A 302 -2.71 -8.20 -0.25
N VAL A 303 -2.82 -8.33 -1.57
CA VAL A 303 -1.98 -7.58 -2.50
C VAL A 303 -2.28 -6.08 -2.41
N VAL A 304 -1.21 -5.30 -2.31
CA VAL A 304 -1.21 -3.85 -2.32
C VAL A 304 -0.29 -3.36 -3.43
N THR A 305 -0.70 -2.31 -4.11
CA THR A 305 0.08 -1.69 -5.18
C THR A 305 0.75 -0.46 -4.61
N LEU A 306 2.07 -0.47 -4.62
CA LEU A 306 2.92 0.65 -4.24
C LEU A 306 3.14 1.46 -5.49
N ARG A 307 2.97 2.78 -5.42
CA ARG A 307 3.18 3.70 -6.54
C ARG A 307 4.01 4.86 -6.04
N GLN A 308 4.93 5.34 -6.87
CA GLN A 308 5.58 6.63 -6.62
C GLN A 308 4.52 7.72 -6.41
N SER A 309 4.82 8.70 -5.57
CA SER A 309 3.87 9.79 -5.30
C SER A 309 3.55 10.56 -6.57
N LEU A 310 2.30 11.02 -6.70
CA LEU A 310 1.92 11.95 -7.77
C LEU A 310 2.40 13.38 -7.50
N LEU A 311 2.69 13.69 -6.24
CA LEU A 311 3.10 15.00 -5.80
C LEU A 311 4.62 15.04 -5.72
N ASN A 312 5.20 16.15 -6.17
CA ASN A 312 6.61 16.42 -5.90
C ASN A 312 6.77 16.72 -4.41
N GLN A 313 7.64 15.96 -3.76
CA GLN A 313 7.76 15.95 -2.31
C GLN A 313 8.84 16.92 -1.88
N THR A 314 8.43 18.11 -1.44
CA THR A 314 9.35 19.19 -1.02
C THR A 314 9.24 19.52 0.47
N SER A 315 8.24 18.96 1.16
CA SER A 315 8.03 19.26 2.57
C SER A 315 9.17 18.71 3.44
N ARG A 316 9.52 19.43 4.51
CA ARG A 316 10.55 18.98 5.47
C ARG A 316 10.27 17.59 6.06
N LEU A 317 8.99 17.23 6.23
CA LEU A 317 8.59 15.88 6.67
C LEU A 317 8.90 14.80 5.63
N ALA A 318 8.77 15.13 4.36
CA ALA A 318 9.04 14.20 3.27
C ALA A 318 10.55 14.06 3.01
N LEU A 319 11.35 15.10 3.27
CA LEU A 319 12.81 15.11 3.11
C LEU A 319 13.57 14.60 4.35
N GLU A 320 12.87 14.35 5.46
CA GLU A 320 13.47 13.81 6.69
C GLU A 320 14.14 12.45 6.41
N GLU A 321 15.43 12.35 6.70
CA GLU A 321 16.16 11.07 6.67
C GLU A 321 15.79 10.24 7.90
N ILE A 322 15.57 8.93 7.70
CA ILE A 322 15.14 8.05 8.78
C ILE A 322 16.31 7.23 9.31
N LYS A 323 16.63 7.46 10.60
CA LYS A 323 17.61 6.70 11.37
C LYS A 323 16.89 5.80 12.38
N LEU A 324 16.85 4.50 12.09
CA LEU A 324 16.19 3.51 12.95
C LEU A 324 17.10 3.13 14.12
N LYS A 325 16.54 3.11 15.33
CA LYS A 325 17.23 2.66 16.54
C LYS A 325 16.83 1.26 16.98
N PHE A 326 15.55 0.93 16.81
CA PHE A 326 15.01 -0.34 17.24
C PHE A 326 13.85 -0.76 16.36
N ILE A 327 13.76 -2.05 16.08
CA ILE A 327 12.62 -2.68 15.42
C ILE A 327 12.11 -3.78 16.36
N ASP A 328 10.82 -3.72 16.70
CA ASP A 328 10.21 -4.70 17.58
C ASP A 328 9.90 -6.00 16.83
N THR A 329 10.51 -7.09 17.29
CA THR A 329 10.34 -8.46 16.79
C THR A 329 9.66 -9.36 17.82
N SER A 330 9.12 -8.77 18.89
CA SER A 330 8.36 -9.52 19.89
C SER A 330 7.10 -10.16 19.30
N SER A 331 6.72 -11.31 19.87
CA SER A 331 5.54 -12.07 19.45
C SER A 331 4.30 -11.18 19.36
N LYS A 332 3.55 -11.34 18.26
CA LYS A 332 2.24 -10.68 18.05
C LYS A 332 1.06 -11.57 18.44
N PHE A 333 1.33 -12.74 19.02
CA PHE A 333 0.34 -13.59 19.68
C PHE A 333 0.33 -13.26 21.17
N GLY A 334 -0.70 -12.56 21.63
CA GLY A 334 -0.76 -12.03 23.00
C GLY A 334 0.18 -10.86 23.22
N HIS A 335 0.75 -10.76 24.43
CA HIS A 335 1.72 -9.73 24.80
C HIS A 335 3.15 -10.27 24.64
N GLY A 336 3.86 -9.79 23.62
CA GLY A 336 5.26 -10.17 23.38
C GLY A 336 6.19 -9.55 24.43
N ARG A 337 7.01 -10.39 25.09
CA ARG A 337 7.98 -9.97 26.11
C ARG A 337 9.45 -10.06 25.65
N PHE A 338 9.75 -11.02 24.77
CA PHE A 338 11.11 -11.29 24.29
C PHE A 338 11.22 -10.89 22.82
N GLN A 339 12.39 -10.43 22.41
CA GLN A 339 12.69 -10.08 21.01
C GLN A 339 13.22 -11.30 20.24
N THR A 340 13.94 -12.19 20.92
CA THR A 340 14.53 -13.40 20.33
C THR A 340 14.18 -14.66 21.12
N THR A 341 14.28 -15.82 20.45
CA THR A 341 14.16 -17.12 21.11
C THR A 341 15.27 -17.36 22.13
N GLN A 342 16.48 -16.85 21.85
CA GLN A 342 17.63 -16.96 22.74
C GLN A 342 17.39 -16.21 24.06
N GLU A 343 16.87 -14.98 24.01
CA GLU A 343 16.47 -14.23 25.21
C GLU A 343 15.45 -15.01 26.06
N LYS A 344 14.44 -15.59 25.40
CA LYS A 344 13.41 -16.39 26.07
C LYS A 344 14.01 -17.62 26.75
N SER A 345 14.86 -18.37 26.06
CA SER A 345 15.52 -19.56 26.61
C SER A 345 16.46 -19.21 27.76
N LYS A 346 17.21 -18.11 27.65
CA LYS A 346 18.09 -17.62 28.73
C LYS A 346 17.30 -17.22 29.97
N PHE A 347 16.13 -16.61 29.79
CA PHE A 347 15.27 -16.18 30.90
C PHE A 347 14.65 -17.36 31.66
N TYR A 348 14.12 -18.36 30.95
CA TYR A 348 13.42 -19.47 31.59
C TYR A 348 14.34 -20.64 31.98
N GLY A 349 15.53 -20.76 31.40
CA GLY A 349 16.44 -21.87 31.64
C GLY A 349 15.89 -23.20 31.14
N ARG A 350 16.26 -24.29 31.83
CA ARG A 350 15.81 -25.65 31.49
C ARG A 350 14.35 -25.84 31.90
N LEU A 351 13.49 -26.06 30.92
CA LEU A 351 12.07 -26.36 31.14
C LEU A 351 11.83 -27.87 31.09
N LYS A 352 10.70 -28.31 31.66
CA LYS A 352 10.17 -29.66 31.44
C LYS A 352 9.70 -29.73 29.97
N ALA A 353 10.18 -30.75 29.25
CA ALA A 353 9.86 -30.97 27.84
C ALA A 353 8.36 -31.22 27.63
#